data_AF-A0A367IUN2-F1
#
_entry.id   AF-A0A367IUN2-F1
#
_cell.length_a   1.000
_cell.length_b   1.000
_cell.length_c   1.000
_cell.angle_alpha   90.00
_cell.angle_beta   90.00
_cell.angle_gamma   90.00
#
_symmetry.space_group_name_H-M   'P 1'
#
loop_
_entity.id
_entity.type
_entity.pdbx_description
1 polymer ?
#
loop_
_entity_poly.entity_id
_entity_poly.type
_entity_poly.pdbx_seq_one_letter_code
_entity_poly.pdbx_strand_id
1 'polypeptide(L)'
;MKTELGYFLNNTRFQLKHKKIHSVYFGGGTPSLAQPVVVSSLLSTLDEHIGLTKETEITLEANPTSAEKDKLEQFKQIGINRLSLGIQTFNQKHLKMLGRDHSVKEALSALEAAKRIFGSDRVSFDLIFARPGQTLDEWKNELKHALTIAGDHLSLYQLSMERSTPLHKQYLKGLVPAMPDHDLSADMYEETVRQCEAFGYSHYEVSSFAKTQKAISRHNFSYWQGIDYLGIGPGAHGRLTDVSANQRVRTFGEFHPDKYMALCESDGEGLRKITPIPFDTMAEELIVFGLRTRMGIPRSRFRELTGGKSVEEFLNKEQLNMFLEAGFLIDEQGLVDDRAQTYIPHELLSQWKDGGGIRPTEAGLERIDYILPRLLESN
;
A
#
# COMPACT_ATOMS: atom_id res chain seq x y z
N MET A 1 -2.12 6.83 21.84
CA MET A 1 -1.00 6.46 20.94
C MET A 1 0.24 5.97 21.69
N LYS A 2 1.01 6.79 22.42
CA LYS A 2 2.19 6.28 23.17
C LYS A 2 1.83 5.16 24.16
N THR A 3 0.74 5.34 24.91
CA THR A 3 0.23 4.33 25.83
C THR A 3 -0.12 3.03 25.10
N GLU A 4 -0.94 3.12 24.05
CA GLU A 4 -1.32 1.98 23.20
C GLU A 4 -0.10 1.28 22.58
N LEU A 5 0.86 2.05 22.08
CA LEU A 5 2.10 1.50 21.54
C LEU A 5 2.85 0.72 22.65
N GLY A 6 3.00 1.32 23.83
CA GLY A 6 3.58 0.65 25.00
C GLY A 6 2.82 -0.62 25.38
N TYR A 7 1.49 -0.63 25.30
CA TYR A 7 0.67 -1.81 25.54
C TYR A 7 1.07 -2.94 24.57
N PHE A 8 1.00 -2.70 23.25
CA PHE A 8 1.31 -3.75 22.27
C PHE A 8 2.76 -4.24 22.34
N LEU A 9 3.69 -3.33 22.56
CA LEU A 9 5.11 -3.67 22.67
C LEU A 9 5.40 -4.50 23.92
N ASN A 10 4.68 -4.29 25.02
CA ASN A 10 4.86 -5.07 26.25
C ASN A 10 3.97 -6.32 26.31
N ASN A 11 3.02 -6.48 25.39
CA ASN A 11 2.08 -7.58 25.40
C ASN A 11 2.73 -8.88 24.89
N THR A 12 2.87 -9.86 25.78
CA THR A 12 3.46 -11.18 25.50
C THR A 12 2.67 -12.01 24.49
N ARG A 13 1.39 -11.67 24.27
CA ARG A 13 0.54 -12.26 23.24
C ARG A 13 1.12 -12.14 21.83
N PHE A 14 1.75 -11.01 21.52
CA PHE A 14 2.24 -10.69 20.17
C PHE A 14 3.77 -10.74 20.06
N GLN A 15 4.49 -10.71 21.19
CA GLN A 15 5.96 -10.80 21.28
C GLN A 15 6.70 -9.82 20.35
N LEU A 16 6.22 -8.57 20.26
CA LEU A 16 6.74 -7.60 19.29
C LEU A 16 8.16 -7.10 19.58
N LYS A 17 8.64 -7.15 20.83
CA LYS A 17 9.99 -6.66 21.22
C LYS A 17 11.14 -7.34 20.49
N HIS A 18 10.93 -8.57 20.00
CA HIS A 18 11.97 -9.35 19.33
C HIS A 18 11.82 -9.30 17.79
N LYS A 19 10.86 -8.53 17.27
CA LYS A 19 10.61 -8.39 15.84
C LYS A 19 11.35 -7.18 15.28
N LYS A 20 11.81 -7.28 14.03
CA LYS A 20 12.38 -6.14 13.29
C LYS A 20 11.25 -5.32 12.66
N ILE A 21 11.27 -3.99 12.84
CA ILE A 21 10.38 -3.09 12.10
C ILE A 21 11.01 -2.74 10.75
N HIS A 22 10.37 -3.19 9.67
CA HIS A 22 10.77 -2.86 8.30
C HIS A 22 10.26 -1.50 7.83
N SER A 23 9.08 -1.09 8.29
CA SER A 23 8.50 0.21 7.96
C SER A 23 7.63 0.78 9.08
N VAL A 24 7.58 2.11 9.15
CA VAL A 24 6.63 2.90 9.94
C VAL A 24 5.95 3.86 8.97
N TYR A 25 4.63 3.95 9.04
CA TYR A 25 3.85 4.78 8.13
C TYR A 25 2.89 5.67 8.91
N PHE A 26 3.09 6.97 8.78
CA PHE A 26 2.15 7.97 9.29
C PHE A 26 1.20 8.31 8.16
N GLY A 27 0.02 7.69 8.21
CA GLY A 27 -1.04 7.85 7.22
C GLY A 27 -2.39 8.17 7.85
N GLY A 28 -3.38 8.36 6.98
CA GLY A 28 -4.75 8.69 7.37
C GLY A 28 -4.94 10.16 7.72
N GLY A 29 -6.11 10.71 7.41
CA GLY A 29 -6.35 12.15 7.56
C GLY A 29 -5.26 12.95 6.84
N THR A 30 -4.49 13.76 7.59
CA THR A 30 -3.35 14.51 7.07
C THR A 30 -2.27 14.61 8.16
N PRO A 31 -1.40 13.59 8.29
CA PRO A 31 -0.47 13.46 9.41
C PRO A 31 0.62 14.54 9.38
N SER A 32 0.93 15.10 8.21
CA SER A 32 1.74 16.30 8.04
C SER A 32 1.21 17.53 8.78
N LEU A 33 -0.07 17.58 9.20
CA LEU A 33 -0.59 18.65 10.05
C LEU A 33 -0.05 18.59 11.48
N ALA A 34 0.38 17.41 11.96
CA ALA A 34 0.97 17.27 13.28
C ALA A 34 2.21 18.15 13.44
N GLN A 35 2.53 18.50 14.68
CA GLN A 35 3.82 19.10 15.00
C GLN A 35 4.91 18.03 14.90
N PRO A 36 6.08 18.32 14.30
CA PRO A 36 7.18 17.36 14.19
C PRO A 36 7.57 16.70 15.52
N VAL A 37 7.49 17.43 16.63
CA VAL A 37 7.77 16.88 17.98
C VAL A 37 6.86 15.71 18.36
N VAL A 38 5.60 15.69 17.90
CA VAL A 38 4.66 14.60 18.19
C VAL A 38 5.10 13.33 17.45
N VAL A 39 5.39 13.46 16.16
CA VAL A 39 5.91 12.35 15.33
C VAL A 39 7.23 11.83 15.88
N SER A 40 8.14 12.74 16.24
CA SER A 40 9.43 12.42 16.86
C SER A 40 9.23 11.60 18.14
N SER A 41 8.31 12.00 19.02
CA SER A 41 8.04 11.28 20.26
C SER A 41 7.55 9.83 20.05
N LEU A 42 6.80 9.57 18.98
CA LEU A 42 6.36 8.22 18.62
C LEU A 42 7.52 7.39 18.08
N LEU A 43 8.35 7.98 17.22
CA LEU A 43 9.56 7.33 16.69
C LEU A 43 10.55 6.99 17.80
N SER A 44 10.81 7.92 18.73
CA SER A 44 11.66 7.64 19.90
C SER A 44 11.08 6.51 20.75
N THR A 45 9.76 6.45 20.94
CA THR A 45 9.13 5.36 21.70
C THR A 45 9.34 4.00 21.01
N LEU A 46 9.21 3.94 19.68
CA LEU A 46 9.50 2.72 18.90
C LEU A 46 10.98 2.33 18.99
N ASP A 47 11.88 3.31 18.85
CA ASP A 47 13.32 3.10 18.88
C ASP A 47 13.80 2.58 20.24
N GLU A 48 13.29 3.16 21.34
CA GLU A 48 13.59 2.74 22.71
C GLU A 48 13.18 1.28 23.00
N HIS A 49 12.11 0.79 22.37
CA HIS A 49 11.55 -0.53 22.67
C HIS A 49 11.99 -1.64 21.70
N ILE A 50 12.16 -1.33 20.42
CA ILE A 50 12.47 -2.30 19.36
C ILE A 50 13.83 -2.02 18.69
N GLY A 51 14.27 -0.77 18.65
CA GLY A 51 15.44 -0.34 17.89
C GLY A 51 15.12 -0.16 16.40
N LEU A 52 14.92 1.08 15.98
CA LEU A 52 14.78 1.43 14.57
C LEU A 52 16.15 1.43 13.91
N THR A 53 16.22 0.90 12.70
CA THR A 53 17.48 0.84 11.95
C THR A 53 17.51 1.90 10.86
N LYS A 54 18.69 2.22 10.34
CA LYS A 54 18.83 3.08 9.16
C LYS A 54 18.13 2.52 7.91
N GLU A 55 17.82 1.21 7.91
CA GLU A 55 17.10 0.55 6.83
C GLU A 55 15.58 0.68 6.95
N THR A 56 15.08 1.00 8.15
CA THR A 56 13.63 1.12 8.41
C THR A 56 13.08 2.27 7.58
N GLU A 57 12.10 1.96 6.72
CA GLU A 57 11.40 2.98 5.94
C GLU A 57 10.44 3.74 6.86
N ILE A 58 10.52 5.06 6.92
CA ILE A 58 9.66 5.91 7.74
C ILE A 58 8.97 6.90 6.82
N THR A 59 7.70 6.63 6.54
CA THR A 59 6.89 7.35 5.55
C THR A 59 5.92 8.30 6.23
N LEU A 60 5.79 9.50 5.66
CA LEU A 60 4.78 10.48 6.05
C LEU A 60 3.90 10.84 4.84
N GLU A 61 2.58 10.77 5.02
CA GLU A 61 1.63 11.38 4.06
C GLU A 61 1.54 12.88 4.28
N ALA A 62 1.49 13.64 3.18
CA ALA A 62 1.28 15.08 3.22
C ALA A 62 0.38 15.55 2.07
N ASN A 63 -0.44 16.57 2.33
CA ASN A 63 -1.06 17.33 1.24
C ASN A 63 -0.07 18.41 0.78
N PRO A 64 -0.13 18.81 -0.49
CA PRO A 64 0.83 19.75 -1.04
C PRO A 64 0.43 21.22 -0.78
N THR A 65 0.08 21.56 0.47
CA THR A 65 -0.18 22.96 0.85
C THR A 65 1.11 23.65 1.27
N SER A 66 1.10 24.99 1.26
CA SER A 66 2.25 25.78 1.71
C SER A 66 2.63 25.51 3.18
N ALA A 67 1.65 25.34 4.07
CA ALA A 67 1.89 25.13 5.50
C ALA A 67 2.57 23.78 5.80
N GLU A 68 2.25 22.75 5.01
CA GLU A 68 2.86 21.43 5.17
C GLU A 68 4.26 21.39 4.56
N LYS A 69 4.45 22.09 3.43
CA LYS A 69 5.77 22.25 2.79
C LYS A 69 6.80 22.84 3.75
N ASP A 70 6.43 23.85 4.54
CA ASP A 70 7.36 24.53 5.46
C ASP A 70 7.87 23.64 6.60
N LYS A 71 7.19 22.51 6.87
CA LYS A 71 7.59 21.55 7.91
C LYS A 71 8.42 20.38 7.40
N LEU A 72 8.57 20.22 6.08
CA LEU A 72 9.22 19.05 5.48
C LEU A 72 10.67 18.85 5.95
N GLU A 73 11.45 19.91 6.10
CA GLU A 73 12.83 19.82 6.60
C GLU A 73 12.87 19.35 8.06
N GLN A 74 11.94 19.82 8.89
CA GLN A 74 11.83 19.39 10.29
C GLN A 74 11.43 17.91 10.38
N PHE A 75 10.50 17.46 9.53
CA PHE A 75 10.16 16.04 9.44
C PHE A 75 11.34 15.18 9.00
N LYS A 76 12.14 15.63 8.04
CA LYS A 76 13.38 14.95 7.63
C LYS A 76 14.37 14.83 8.79
N GLN A 77 14.54 15.89 9.58
CA GLN A 77 15.48 15.93 10.71
C GLN A 77 15.10 14.95 11.82
N ILE A 78 13.80 14.72 12.07
CA ILE A 78 13.34 13.78 13.11
C ILE A 78 13.29 12.32 12.65
N GLY A 79 13.75 12.02 11.42
CA GLY A 79 13.90 10.65 10.93
C GLY A 79 12.91 10.22 9.85
N ILE A 80 11.95 11.06 9.42
CA ILE A 80 11.14 10.74 8.23
C ILE A 80 12.08 10.64 7.03
N ASN A 81 12.01 9.53 6.30
CA ASN A 81 12.91 9.26 5.19
C ASN A 81 12.21 8.96 3.87
N ARG A 82 10.88 8.97 3.84
CA ARG A 82 10.02 8.89 2.66
C ARG A 82 8.80 9.81 2.80
N LEU A 83 8.35 10.39 1.69
CA LEU A 83 7.15 11.24 1.64
C LEU A 83 6.17 10.72 0.58
N SER A 84 4.87 10.70 0.89
CA SER A 84 3.80 10.51 -0.10
C SER A 84 2.93 11.77 -0.19
N LEU A 85 2.84 12.36 -1.38
CA LEU A 85 2.08 13.59 -1.62
C LEU A 85 0.72 13.32 -2.26
N GLY A 86 -0.34 13.76 -1.60
CA GLY A 86 -1.70 13.62 -2.11
C GLY A 86 -2.08 14.65 -3.19
N ILE A 87 -1.43 14.63 -4.38
CA ILE A 87 -1.67 15.60 -5.46
C ILE A 87 -3.02 15.39 -6.15
N GLN A 88 -3.38 14.14 -6.42
CA GLN A 88 -4.61 13.65 -7.05
C GLN A 88 -4.79 14.00 -8.53
N THR A 89 -4.50 15.25 -8.93
CA THR A 89 -4.65 15.71 -10.31
C THR A 89 -3.87 17.02 -10.53
N PHE A 90 -3.35 17.19 -11.74
CA PHE A 90 -2.75 18.43 -12.24
C PHE A 90 -3.78 19.30 -12.99
N ASN A 91 -5.08 19.04 -12.80
CA ASN A 91 -6.18 19.83 -13.36
C ASN A 91 -6.94 20.57 -12.25
N GLN A 92 -6.96 21.91 -12.33
CA GLN A 92 -7.56 22.75 -11.29
C GLN A 92 -9.08 22.55 -11.13
N LYS A 93 -9.80 22.21 -12.21
CA LYS A 93 -11.23 21.90 -12.15
C LYS A 93 -11.46 20.59 -11.39
N HIS A 94 -10.63 19.58 -11.65
CA HIS A 94 -10.72 18.30 -10.98
C HIS A 94 -10.32 18.37 -9.50
N LEU A 95 -9.33 19.20 -9.14
CA LEU A 95 -9.01 19.47 -7.72
C LEU A 95 -10.23 19.98 -6.95
N LYS A 96 -10.93 20.98 -7.51
CA LYS A 96 -12.14 21.53 -6.90
C LYS A 96 -13.27 20.50 -6.78
N MET A 97 -13.46 19.69 -7.83
CA MET A 97 -14.45 18.61 -7.82
C MET A 97 -14.15 17.56 -6.75
N LEU A 98 -12.87 17.23 -6.53
CA LEU A 98 -12.41 16.30 -5.50
C LEU A 98 -12.36 16.94 -4.10
N GLY A 99 -12.74 18.21 -3.95
CA GLY A 99 -12.69 18.93 -2.67
C GLY A 99 -11.28 19.15 -2.13
N ARG A 100 -10.30 19.34 -3.01
CA ARG A 100 -8.90 19.61 -2.63
C ARG A 100 -8.65 21.10 -2.47
N ASP A 101 -7.98 21.45 -1.38
CA ASP A 101 -7.73 22.84 -0.97
C ASP A 101 -6.45 23.44 -1.56
N HIS A 102 -5.63 22.64 -2.25
CA HIS A 102 -4.42 23.11 -2.93
C HIS A 102 -4.67 23.43 -4.40
N SER A 103 -3.80 24.27 -4.96
CA SER A 103 -3.70 24.55 -6.39
C SER A 103 -2.67 23.65 -7.08
N VAL A 104 -2.74 23.56 -8.42
CA VAL A 104 -1.74 22.86 -9.23
C VAL A 104 -0.33 23.45 -9.01
N LYS A 105 -0.24 24.78 -8.84
CA LYS A 105 1.04 25.47 -8.58
C LYS A 105 1.64 25.04 -7.24
N GLU A 106 0.81 24.91 -6.21
CA GLU A 106 1.26 24.43 -4.89
C GLU A 106 1.68 22.97 -4.96
N ALA A 107 0.94 22.12 -5.68
CA ALA A 107 1.32 20.72 -5.95
C ALA A 107 2.73 20.60 -6.55
N LEU A 108 3.01 21.35 -7.62
CA LEU A 108 4.33 21.34 -8.26
C LEU A 108 5.44 21.85 -7.32
N SER A 109 5.20 22.97 -6.64
CA SER A 109 6.14 23.57 -5.68
C SER A 109 6.43 22.66 -4.49
N ALA A 110 5.43 21.93 -3.98
CA ALA A 110 5.59 20.97 -2.90
C ALA A 110 6.36 19.74 -3.37
N LEU A 111 6.06 19.21 -4.56
CA LEU A 111 6.78 18.08 -5.15
C LEU A 111 8.26 18.40 -5.38
N GLU A 112 8.58 19.58 -5.92
CA GLU A 112 9.97 20.02 -6.08
C GLU A 112 10.72 20.10 -4.75
N ALA A 113 10.10 20.71 -3.73
CA ALA A 113 10.70 20.81 -2.40
C ALA A 113 10.89 19.43 -1.75
N ALA A 114 9.88 18.55 -1.85
CA ALA A 114 9.97 17.20 -1.35
C ALA A 114 11.13 16.44 -2.00
N LYS A 115 11.26 16.47 -3.33
CA LYS A 115 12.37 15.81 -4.04
C LYS A 115 13.73 16.36 -3.61
N ARG A 116 13.83 17.68 -3.40
CA ARG A 116 15.06 18.31 -2.89
C ARG A 116 15.44 17.84 -1.48
N ILE A 117 14.46 17.65 -0.60
CA ILE A 117 14.68 17.32 0.82
C ILE A 117 14.89 15.81 1.03
N PHE A 118 14.09 14.98 0.37
CA PHE A 118 14.05 13.53 0.60
C PHE A 118 14.80 12.73 -0.47
N GLY A 119 14.98 13.29 -1.67
CA GLY A 119 15.47 12.59 -2.85
C GLY A 119 14.33 12.07 -3.73
N SER A 120 14.53 12.04 -5.05
CA SER A 120 13.52 11.58 -6.03
C SER A 120 13.12 10.11 -5.83
N ASP A 121 13.97 9.30 -5.24
CA ASP A 121 13.75 7.88 -4.94
C ASP A 121 12.98 7.64 -3.64
N ARG A 122 12.68 8.70 -2.88
CA ARG A 122 11.97 8.64 -1.59
C ARG A 122 10.74 9.55 -1.57
N VAL A 123 10.32 10.04 -2.72
CA VAL A 123 9.10 10.86 -2.85
C VAL A 123 8.17 10.18 -3.83
N SER A 124 6.95 9.92 -3.36
CA SER A 124 5.81 9.53 -4.17
C SER A 124 4.81 10.68 -4.25
N PHE A 125 3.96 10.66 -5.27
CA PHE A 125 2.68 11.32 -5.20
C PHE A 125 1.59 10.41 -5.75
N ASP A 126 0.36 10.68 -5.30
CA ASP A 126 -0.82 9.96 -5.69
C ASP A 126 -1.57 10.74 -6.78
N LEU A 127 -2.01 10.05 -7.83
CA LEU A 127 -2.99 10.54 -8.79
C LEU A 127 -4.22 9.66 -8.82
N ILE A 128 -5.34 10.27 -9.17
CA ILE A 128 -6.62 9.59 -9.33
C ILE A 128 -7.08 9.75 -10.78
N PHE A 129 -7.29 8.64 -11.48
CA PHE A 129 -7.85 8.58 -12.84
C PHE A 129 -9.30 8.05 -12.81
N ALA A 130 -9.91 7.94 -14.00
CA ALA A 130 -11.33 7.59 -14.16
C ALA A 130 -12.29 8.53 -13.39
N ARG A 131 -11.98 9.83 -13.38
CA ARG A 131 -12.78 10.85 -12.69
C ARG A 131 -14.03 11.22 -13.50
N PRO A 132 -15.08 11.79 -12.88
CA PRO A 132 -16.27 12.26 -13.59
C PRO A 132 -15.94 13.13 -14.81
N GLY A 133 -16.39 12.68 -16.00
CA GLY A 133 -16.19 13.36 -17.27
C GLY A 133 -14.77 13.36 -17.82
N GLN A 134 -13.85 12.63 -17.20
CA GLN A 134 -12.48 12.49 -17.71
C GLN A 134 -12.47 11.63 -18.97
N THR A 135 -11.82 12.13 -20.01
CA THR A 135 -11.59 11.38 -21.25
C THR A 135 -10.25 10.64 -21.21
N LEU A 136 -10.10 9.61 -22.06
CA LEU A 136 -8.84 8.90 -22.21
C LEU A 136 -7.70 9.83 -22.63
N ASP A 137 -7.94 10.77 -23.54
CA ASP A 137 -6.92 11.71 -24.02
C ASP A 137 -6.49 12.71 -22.93
N GLU A 138 -7.42 13.18 -22.09
CA GLU A 138 -7.07 13.99 -20.92
C GLU A 138 -6.19 13.21 -19.95
N TRP A 139 -6.52 11.93 -19.69
CA TRP A 139 -5.69 11.08 -18.84
C TRP A 139 -4.30 10.84 -19.44
N LYS A 140 -4.22 10.51 -20.73
CA LYS A 140 -2.96 10.31 -21.46
C LYS A 140 -2.02 11.50 -21.31
N ASN A 141 -2.55 12.71 -21.48
CA ASN A 141 -1.76 13.94 -21.40
C ASN A 141 -1.35 14.26 -19.96
N GLU A 142 -2.26 14.09 -19.00
CA GLU A 142 -1.96 14.32 -17.58
C GLU A 142 -0.93 13.33 -17.04
N LEU A 143 -1.09 12.04 -17.37
CA LEU A 143 -0.15 10.98 -16.97
C LEU A 143 1.23 11.23 -17.57
N LYS A 144 1.32 11.56 -18.86
CA LYS A 144 2.59 11.91 -19.50
C LYS A 144 3.28 13.07 -18.79
N HIS A 145 2.55 14.12 -18.43
CA HIS A 145 3.10 15.22 -17.64
C HIS A 145 3.55 14.77 -16.25
N ALA A 146 2.75 13.96 -15.57
CA ALA A 146 3.08 13.43 -14.25
C ALA A 146 4.38 12.60 -14.28
N LEU A 147 4.55 11.74 -15.28
CA LEU A 147 5.73 10.88 -15.44
C LEU A 147 7.01 11.67 -15.76
N THR A 148 6.92 12.86 -16.37
CA THR A 148 8.10 13.70 -16.62
C THR A 148 8.58 14.44 -15.37
N ILE A 149 7.68 14.73 -14.43
CA ILE A 149 8.01 15.44 -13.19
C ILE A 149 8.14 14.52 -11.98
N ALA A 150 7.71 13.27 -12.10
CA ALA A 150 7.81 12.28 -11.05
C ALA A 150 9.26 11.97 -10.67
N GLY A 151 9.41 11.53 -9.42
CA GLY A 151 10.63 10.87 -8.98
C GLY A 151 10.66 9.43 -9.46
N ASP A 152 11.22 8.54 -8.65
CA ASP A 152 11.30 7.12 -9.00
C ASP A 152 10.08 6.33 -8.52
N HIS A 153 9.07 6.99 -7.94
CA HIS A 153 7.83 6.37 -7.48
C HIS A 153 6.60 7.27 -7.71
N LEU A 154 5.47 6.65 -8.04
CA LEU A 154 4.14 7.26 -8.00
C LEU A 154 3.07 6.20 -7.75
N SER A 155 1.93 6.63 -7.20
CA SER A 155 0.76 5.78 -7.01
C SER A 155 -0.39 6.30 -7.87
N LEU A 156 -1.05 5.41 -8.61
CA LEU A 156 -2.08 5.74 -9.59
C LEU A 156 -3.33 4.93 -9.25
N TYR A 157 -4.36 5.61 -8.76
CA TYR A 157 -5.60 5.00 -8.30
C TYR A 157 -6.73 5.25 -9.27
N GLN A 158 -7.52 4.23 -9.55
CA GLN A 158 -8.83 4.43 -10.16
C GLN A 158 -9.76 5.06 -9.11
N LEU A 159 -10.54 6.07 -9.50
CA LEU A 159 -11.52 6.67 -8.58
C LEU A 159 -12.63 5.66 -8.23
N SER A 160 -12.67 5.28 -6.96
CA SER A 160 -13.81 4.54 -6.39
C SER A 160 -14.79 5.49 -5.69
N MET A 161 -16.07 5.35 -6.03
CA MET A 161 -17.13 6.18 -5.45
C MET A 161 -17.60 5.63 -4.12
N GLU A 162 -17.00 6.13 -3.03
CA GLU A 162 -17.37 5.72 -1.68
C GLU A 162 -18.70 6.34 -1.23
N ARG A 163 -19.57 5.49 -0.66
CA ARG A 163 -20.86 5.93 -0.10
C ARG A 163 -20.60 6.96 1.00
N SER A 164 -21.47 7.96 1.10
CA SER A 164 -21.40 9.07 2.06
C SER A 164 -20.36 10.16 1.79
N THR A 165 -19.50 10.03 0.78
CA THR A 165 -18.58 11.10 0.38
C THR A 165 -19.32 12.30 -0.24
N PRO A 166 -18.76 13.53 -0.16
CA PRO A 166 -19.31 14.68 -0.86
C PRO A 166 -19.47 14.45 -2.36
N LEU A 167 -18.49 13.81 -3.00
CA LEU A 167 -18.53 13.52 -4.43
C LEU A 167 -19.68 12.57 -4.80
N HIS A 168 -19.89 11.49 -4.02
CA HIS A 168 -21.03 10.59 -4.20
C HIS A 168 -22.38 11.32 -4.06
N LYS A 169 -22.49 12.24 -3.09
CA LYS A 169 -23.71 13.06 -2.93
C LYS A 169 -23.92 14.01 -4.11
N GLN A 170 -22.86 14.58 -4.69
CA GLN A 170 -22.95 15.44 -5.87
C GLN A 170 -23.34 14.64 -7.12
N TYR A 171 -22.77 13.45 -7.29
CA TYR A 171 -23.07 12.54 -8.39
C TYR A 171 -24.55 12.13 -8.40
N LEU A 172 -25.09 11.69 -7.25
CA LEU A 172 -26.52 11.33 -7.13
C LEU A 172 -27.47 12.50 -7.44
N LYS A 173 -27.01 13.74 -7.28
CA LYS A 173 -27.78 14.95 -7.60
C LYS A 173 -27.58 15.44 -9.04
N GLY A 174 -26.79 14.74 -9.86
CA GLY A 174 -26.44 15.17 -11.22
C GLY A 174 -25.61 16.45 -11.27
N LEU A 175 -24.87 16.78 -10.20
CA LEU A 175 -24.08 18.02 -10.10
C LEU A 175 -22.66 17.88 -10.65
N VAL A 176 -22.24 16.66 -10.98
CA VAL A 176 -20.98 16.35 -11.65
C VAL A 176 -21.27 15.52 -12.90
N PRO A 177 -20.35 15.50 -13.89
CA PRO A 177 -20.50 14.68 -15.09
C PRO A 177 -20.66 13.18 -14.77
N ALA A 178 -21.04 12.41 -15.79
CA ALA A 178 -21.06 10.95 -15.69
C ALA A 178 -19.67 10.40 -15.36
N MET A 179 -19.63 9.30 -14.61
CA MET A 179 -18.42 8.51 -14.45
C MET A 179 -18.07 7.83 -15.78
N PRO A 180 -16.77 7.62 -16.07
CA PRO A 180 -16.36 6.63 -17.06
C PRO A 180 -17.04 5.29 -16.80
N ASP A 181 -17.48 4.63 -17.86
CA ASP A 181 -17.99 3.26 -17.77
C ASP A 181 -16.82 2.26 -17.59
N HIS A 182 -17.17 0.97 -17.52
CA HIS A 182 -16.18 -0.08 -17.29
C HIS A 182 -15.15 -0.18 -18.42
N ASP A 183 -15.59 -0.04 -19.68
CA ASP A 183 -14.72 -0.15 -20.85
C ASP A 183 -13.74 1.03 -20.89
N LEU A 184 -14.22 2.27 -20.71
CA LEU A 184 -13.35 3.44 -20.67
C LEU A 184 -12.39 3.42 -19.45
N SER A 185 -12.84 2.90 -18.31
CA SER A 185 -11.97 2.74 -17.13
C SER A 185 -10.86 1.72 -17.38
N ALA A 186 -11.16 0.62 -18.08
CA ALA A 186 -10.18 -0.38 -18.50
C ALA A 186 -9.17 0.21 -19.48
N ASP A 187 -9.61 0.93 -20.52
CA ASP A 187 -8.73 1.63 -21.46
C ASP A 187 -7.77 2.60 -20.74
N MET A 188 -8.25 3.33 -19.73
CA MET A 188 -7.41 4.22 -18.93
C MET A 188 -6.38 3.46 -18.10
N TYR A 189 -6.74 2.30 -17.53
CA TYR A 189 -5.81 1.45 -16.78
C TYR A 189 -4.73 0.87 -17.69
N GLU A 190 -5.11 0.29 -18.83
CA GLU A 190 -4.15 -0.26 -19.82
C GLU A 190 -3.17 0.81 -20.29
N GLU A 191 -3.67 2.00 -20.61
CA GLU A 191 -2.85 3.15 -20.98
C GLU A 191 -1.92 3.59 -19.83
N THR A 192 -2.37 3.46 -18.59
CA THR A 192 -1.56 3.76 -17.40
C THR A 192 -0.34 2.86 -17.33
N VAL A 193 -0.56 1.54 -17.37
CA VAL A 193 0.51 0.54 -17.32
C VAL A 193 1.47 0.77 -18.49
N ARG A 194 0.94 0.92 -19.71
CA ARG A 194 1.73 1.12 -20.93
C ARG A 194 2.64 2.35 -20.86
N GLN A 195 2.13 3.51 -20.43
CA GLN A 195 2.94 4.72 -20.32
C GLN A 195 3.97 4.61 -19.19
N CYS A 196 3.59 4.06 -18.04
CA CYS A 196 4.52 3.84 -16.93
C CYS A 196 5.70 2.97 -17.36
N GLU A 197 5.44 1.84 -18.04
CA GLU A 197 6.50 0.97 -18.57
C GLU A 197 7.37 1.70 -19.61
N ALA A 198 6.78 2.48 -20.51
CA ALA A 198 7.53 3.27 -21.50
C ALA A 198 8.43 4.34 -20.86
N PHE A 199 8.09 4.82 -19.66
CA PHE A 199 8.91 5.73 -18.86
C PHE A 199 9.87 5.00 -17.90
N GLY A 200 9.92 3.66 -17.94
CA GLY A 200 10.83 2.83 -17.15
C GLY A 200 10.35 2.50 -15.74
N TYR A 201 9.06 2.70 -15.42
CA TYR A 201 8.50 2.27 -14.15
C TYR A 201 8.02 0.82 -14.25
N SER A 202 8.26 0.06 -13.18
CA SER A 202 7.70 -1.27 -12.98
C SER A 202 6.48 -1.20 -12.07
N HIS A 203 5.40 -1.87 -12.47
CA HIS A 203 4.16 -1.99 -11.71
C HIS A 203 4.30 -3.08 -10.63
N TYR A 204 4.83 -2.73 -9.47
CA TYR A 204 5.22 -3.75 -8.47
C TYR A 204 4.04 -4.23 -7.61
N GLU A 205 3.00 -3.40 -7.45
CA GLU A 205 1.73 -3.75 -6.81
C GLU A 205 0.57 -2.92 -7.41
N VAL A 206 -0.67 -3.31 -7.11
CA VAL A 206 -1.92 -2.83 -7.74
C VAL A 206 -1.93 -1.35 -8.13
N SER A 207 -1.55 -0.43 -7.23
CA SER A 207 -1.62 1.01 -7.53
C SER A 207 -0.26 1.68 -7.70
N SER A 208 0.86 1.06 -7.37
CA SER A 208 2.16 1.75 -7.29
C SER A 208 3.17 1.28 -8.33
N PHE A 209 3.93 2.26 -8.80
CA PHE A 209 4.90 2.13 -9.85
C PHE A 209 6.25 2.66 -9.38
N ALA A 210 7.32 1.91 -9.63
CA ALA A 210 8.67 2.28 -9.21
C ALA A 210 9.72 2.07 -10.32
N LYS A 211 10.66 3.01 -10.49
CA LYS A 211 11.80 2.84 -11.41
C LYS A 211 12.93 2.02 -10.82
N THR A 212 13.10 2.09 -9.50
CA THR A 212 14.25 1.52 -8.80
C THR A 212 13.81 0.74 -7.57
N GLN A 213 14.61 -0.24 -7.20
CA GLN A 213 14.43 -1.04 -5.98
C GLN A 213 14.30 -0.19 -4.71
N LYS A 214 15.07 0.89 -4.64
CA LYS A 214 15.05 1.81 -3.49
C LYS A 214 13.74 2.60 -3.37
N ALA A 215 13.03 2.77 -4.48
CA ALA A 215 11.79 3.53 -4.55
C ALA A 215 10.54 2.70 -4.20
N ILE A 216 10.62 1.37 -4.26
CA ILE A 216 9.51 0.48 -3.87
C ILE A 216 9.11 0.76 -2.41
N SER A 217 7.82 0.97 -2.15
CA SER A 217 7.29 1.15 -0.79
C SER A 217 7.31 -0.15 -0.03
N ARG A 218 8.17 -0.25 0.98
CA ARG A 218 8.18 -1.40 1.89
C ARG A 218 6.85 -1.50 2.62
N HIS A 219 6.30 -0.36 3.02
CA HIS A 219 5.02 -0.35 3.70
C HIS A 219 3.88 -0.86 2.81
N ASN A 220 3.69 -0.27 1.61
CA ASN A 220 2.60 -0.66 0.71
C ASN A 220 2.76 -2.13 0.30
N PHE A 221 3.99 -2.57 0.03
CA PHE A 221 4.26 -3.93 -0.40
C PHE A 221 3.99 -4.96 0.70
N SER A 222 4.24 -4.63 1.97
CA SER A 222 4.06 -5.54 3.11
C SER A 222 2.62 -6.03 3.27
N TYR A 223 1.64 -5.20 2.93
CA TYR A 223 0.22 -5.60 2.95
C TYR A 223 -0.04 -6.78 2.03
N TRP A 224 0.45 -6.67 0.79
CA TRP A 224 0.30 -7.68 -0.26
C TRP A 224 1.06 -8.98 0.03
N GLN A 225 2.16 -8.90 0.78
CA GLN A 225 2.93 -10.09 1.16
C GLN A 225 2.41 -10.79 2.42
N GLY A 226 1.30 -10.31 3.01
CA GLY A 226 0.71 -10.94 4.17
C GLY A 226 1.49 -10.75 5.47
N ILE A 227 2.37 -9.74 5.56
CA ILE A 227 3.21 -9.45 6.73
C ILE A 227 2.34 -8.83 7.84
N ASP A 228 2.67 -9.11 9.10
CA ASP A 228 2.01 -8.48 10.24
C ASP A 228 2.25 -6.97 10.27
N TYR A 229 1.22 -6.22 10.63
CA TYR A 229 1.30 -4.77 10.84
C TYR A 229 0.43 -4.35 12.02
N LEU A 230 1.00 -3.47 12.84
CA LEU A 230 0.35 -2.90 14.01
C LEU A 230 -0.30 -1.56 13.63
N GLY A 231 -1.61 -1.45 13.81
CA GLY A 231 -2.34 -0.18 13.71
C GLY A 231 -2.41 0.50 15.07
N ILE A 232 -2.05 1.79 15.13
CA ILE A 232 -2.10 2.63 16.34
C ILE A 232 -2.87 3.90 16.00
N GLY A 233 -3.79 4.31 16.88
CA GLY A 233 -4.57 5.54 16.72
C GLY A 233 -6.05 5.33 16.40
N PRO A 234 -6.86 6.41 16.42
CA PRO A 234 -8.29 6.34 16.17
C PRO A 234 -8.60 5.76 14.80
N GLY A 235 -9.46 4.74 14.75
CA GLY A 235 -9.87 4.04 13.53
C GLY A 235 -8.77 3.22 12.86
N ALA A 236 -7.58 3.07 13.47
CA ALA A 236 -6.50 2.29 12.90
C ALA A 236 -6.86 0.80 12.82
N HIS A 237 -6.43 0.14 11.75
CA HIS A 237 -6.57 -1.30 11.58
C HIS A 237 -5.20 -1.97 11.68
N GLY A 238 -5.17 -3.18 12.21
CA GLY A 238 -3.97 -4.02 12.28
C GLY A 238 -4.24 -5.47 11.88
N ARG A 239 -3.18 -6.18 11.56
CA ARG A 239 -3.14 -7.64 11.40
C ARG A 239 -1.91 -8.16 12.14
N LEU A 240 -2.12 -8.92 13.20
CA LEU A 240 -1.04 -9.43 14.04
C LEU A 240 -1.18 -10.94 14.22
N THR A 241 -0.06 -11.62 14.38
CA THR A 241 -0.03 -13.00 14.84
C THR A 241 -0.07 -13.04 16.37
N ASP A 242 -1.12 -13.65 16.91
CA ASP A 242 -1.21 -14.07 18.31
C ASP A 242 -0.35 -15.33 18.48
N VAL A 243 0.86 -15.14 19.02
CA VAL A 243 1.84 -16.21 19.20
C VAL A 243 1.36 -17.22 20.25
N SER A 244 0.55 -16.79 21.22
CA SER A 244 0.03 -17.67 22.27
C SER A 244 -1.05 -18.63 21.76
N ALA A 245 -1.85 -18.20 20.80
CA ALA A 245 -2.90 -18.98 20.16
C ALA A 245 -2.47 -19.60 18.81
N ASN A 246 -1.25 -19.29 18.34
CA ASN A 246 -0.76 -19.60 17.00
C ASN A 246 -1.79 -19.23 15.90
N GLN A 247 -2.36 -18.03 16.02
CA GLN A 247 -3.47 -17.58 15.17
C GLN A 247 -3.31 -16.11 14.78
N ARG A 248 -3.65 -15.76 13.54
CA ARG A 248 -3.71 -14.35 13.14
C ARG A 248 -5.00 -13.68 13.61
N VAL A 249 -4.90 -12.41 13.98
CA VAL A 249 -6.02 -11.57 14.38
C VAL A 249 -6.01 -10.26 13.62
N ARG A 250 -7.21 -9.75 13.34
CA ARG A 250 -7.43 -8.36 12.93
C ARG A 250 -7.72 -7.52 14.15
N THR A 251 -7.05 -6.39 14.26
CA THR A 251 -7.32 -5.38 15.30
C THR A 251 -8.05 -4.19 14.68
N PHE A 252 -9.00 -3.63 15.43
CA PHE A 252 -9.81 -2.50 15.01
C PHE A 252 -9.77 -1.44 16.12
N GLY A 253 -9.21 -0.29 15.82
CA GLY A 253 -9.20 0.88 16.69
C GLY A 253 -10.59 1.50 16.83
N GLU A 254 -10.85 2.12 17.99
CA GLU A 254 -12.02 2.95 18.22
C GLU A 254 -12.01 4.16 17.28
N PHE A 255 -13.14 4.42 16.60
CA PHE A 255 -13.22 5.45 15.58
C PHE A 255 -13.21 6.86 16.16
N HIS A 256 -13.88 7.07 17.29
CA HIS A 256 -14.03 8.40 17.86
C HIS A 256 -12.79 8.76 18.69
N PRO A 257 -12.05 9.85 18.36
CA PRO A 257 -10.81 10.19 19.04
C PRO A 257 -10.94 10.29 20.56
N ASP A 258 -11.99 10.92 21.08
CA ASP A 258 -12.20 11.04 22.53
C ASP A 258 -12.40 9.70 23.23
N LYS A 259 -13.13 8.78 22.59
CA LYS A 259 -13.33 7.43 23.14
C LYS A 259 -12.05 6.61 23.07
N TYR A 260 -11.33 6.72 21.96
CA TYR A 260 -10.01 6.11 21.80
C TYR A 260 -9.03 6.58 22.88
N MET A 261 -9.01 7.89 23.19
CA MET A 261 -8.17 8.45 24.25
C MET A 261 -8.57 7.91 25.63
N ALA A 262 -9.87 7.89 25.94
CA ALA A 262 -10.37 7.36 27.20
C ALA A 262 -10.00 5.88 27.40
N LEU A 263 -10.12 5.04 26.35
CA LEU A 263 -9.70 3.64 26.39
C LEU A 263 -8.19 3.50 26.60
N CYS A 264 -7.38 4.30 25.91
CA CYS A 264 -5.94 4.31 26.11
C CYS A 264 -5.55 4.65 27.56
N GLU A 265 -6.30 5.54 28.22
CA GLU A 265 -6.05 5.96 29.60
C GLU A 265 -6.51 4.90 30.62
N SER A 266 -7.64 4.23 30.39
CA SER A 266 -8.17 3.24 31.32
C SER A 266 -7.55 1.85 31.16
N ASP A 267 -7.39 1.40 29.92
CA ASP A 267 -7.08 0.00 29.58
C ASP A 267 -5.68 -0.14 28.98
N GLY A 268 -5.04 0.99 28.66
CA GLY A 268 -3.71 1.06 28.06
C GLY A 268 -3.71 0.99 26.54
N GLU A 269 -4.85 0.75 25.90
CA GLU A 269 -5.00 0.51 24.47
C GLU A 269 -6.33 1.06 23.92
N GLY A 270 -6.44 1.31 22.62
CA GLY A 270 -7.58 2.03 22.01
C GLY A 270 -8.44 1.20 21.06
N LEU A 271 -8.45 -0.12 21.21
CA LEU A 271 -9.20 -1.04 20.37
C LEU A 271 -10.67 -1.10 20.75
N ARG A 272 -11.51 -1.23 19.71
CA ARG A 272 -12.93 -1.58 19.86
C ARG A 272 -13.20 -3.06 19.61
N LYS A 273 -12.31 -3.74 18.88
CA LYS A 273 -12.49 -5.15 18.48
C LYS A 273 -11.17 -5.83 18.13
N ILE A 274 -11.05 -7.09 18.51
CA ILE A 274 -10.08 -8.04 17.95
C ILE A 274 -10.87 -9.20 17.35
N THR A 275 -10.56 -9.60 16.12
CA THR A 275 -11.24 -10.72 15.44
C THR A 275 -10.22 -11.74 14.97
N PRO A 276 -10.32 -13.02 15.38
CA PRO A 276 -9.47 -14.07 14.84
C PRO A 276 -9.73 -14.27 13.35
N ILE A 277 -8.68 -14.54 12.59
CA ILE A 277 -8.76 -14.91 11.17
C ILE A 277 -8.77 -16.44 11.10
N PRO A 278 -9.83 -17.06 10.55
CA PRO A 278 -9.84 -18.50 10.29
C PRO A 278 -8.66 -18.89 9.40
N PHE A 279 -8.14 -20.10 9.59
CA PHE A 279 -6.97 -20.58 8.86
C PHE A 279 -7.19 -20.56 7.33
N ASP A 280 -8.32 -21.06 6.85
CA ASP A 280 -8.63 -21.11 5.42
C ASP A 280 -8.72 -19.70 4.83
N THR A 281 -9.35 -18.76 5.54
CA THR A 281 -9.40 -17.34 5.14
C THR A 281 -8.01 -16.71 5.07
N MET A 282 -7.11 -17.05 6.00
CA MET A 282 -5.74 -16.57 5.96
C MET A 282 -4.98 -17.11 4.74
N ALA A 283 -5.08 -18.41 4.47
CA ALA A 283 -4.43 -19.05 3.34
C ALA A 283 -4.93 -18.47 2.01
N GLU A 284 -6.24 -18.29 1.89
CA GLU A 284 -6.88 -17.63 0.75
C GLU A 284 -6.38 -16.20 0.57
N GLU A 285 -6.33 -15.39 1.64
CA GLU A 285 -5.81 -14.02 1.60
C GLU A 285 -4.37 -13.95 1.09
N LEU A 286 -3.50 -14.88 1.51
CA LEU A 286 -2.12 -14.95 1.04
C LEU A 286 -2.04 -15.22 -0.47
N ILE A 287 -2.95 -16.04 -1.01
CA ILE A 287 -3.03 -16.35 -2.44
C ILE A 287 -3.56 -15.15 -3.23
N VAL A 288 -4.70 -14.63 -2.78
CA VAL A 288 -5.44 -13.49 -3.36
C VAL A 288 -4.58 -12.24 -3.42
N PHE A 289 -3.80 -11.97 -2.38
CA PHE A 289 -2.91 -10.80 -2.34
C PHE A 289 -1.61 -11.04 -3.10
N GLY A 290 -1.00 -12.23 -2.97
CA GLY A 290 0.24 -12.55 -3.65
C GLY A 290 0.09 -12.48 -5.17
N LEU A 291 -0.92 -13.14 -5.74
CA LEU A 291 -1.12 -13.19 -7.20
C LEU A 291 -1.65 -11.89 -7.81
N ARG A 292 -2.12 -10.92 -7.01
CA ARG A 292 -2.40 -9.55 -7.49
C ARG A 292 -1.16 -8.68 -7.63
N THR A 293 0.02 -9.20 -7.30
CA THR A 293 1.30 -8.52 -7.50
C THR A 293 2.13 -9.27 -8.53
N ARG A 294 3.00 -8.56 -9.25
CA ARG A 294 3.98 -9.20 -10.15
C ARG A 294 4.90 -10.18 -9.42
N MET A 295 5.11 -9.98 -8.12
CA MET A 295 5.88 -10.91 -7.31
C MET A 295 5.22 -12.29 -7.26
N GLY A 296 3.91 -12.37 -7.00
CA GLY A 296 3.25 -13.66 -6.77
C GLY A 296 3.52 -14.22 -5.36
N ILE A 297 3.56 -15.54 -5.27
CA ILE A 297 3.61 -16.31 -4.03
C ILE A 297 4.88 -17.18 -4.00
N PRO A 298 5.92 -16.79 -3.25
CA PRO A 298 7.01 -17.70 -2.91
C PRO A 298 6.52 -18.83 -2.02
N ARG A 299 6.86 -20.08 -2.35
CA ARG A 299 6.44 -21.26 -1.56
C ARG A 299 6.99 -21.23 -0.14
N SER A 300 8.22 -20.78 0.05
CA SER A 300 8.85 -20.67 1.37
C SER A 300 8.06 -19.77 2.31
N ARG A 301 7.65 -18.58 1.84
CA ARG A 301 6.83 -17.65 2.62
C ARG A 301 5.45 -18.22 2.91
N PHE A 302 4.79 -18.79 1.91
CA PHE A 302 3.47 -19.38 2.12
C PHE A 302 3.52 -20.47 3.19
N ARG A 303 4.53 -21.35 3.11
CA ARG A 303 4.79 -22.40 4.09
C ARG A 303 5.09 -21.85 5.48
N GLU A 304 5.91 -20.82 5.60
CA GLU A 304 6.20 -20.16 6.88
C GLU A 304 4.93 -19.60 7.53
N LEU A 305 4.11 -18.87 6.77
CA LEU A 305 2.92 -18.20 7.28
C LEU A 305 1.73 -19.13 7.55
N THR A 306 1.72 -20.32 6.94
CA THR A 306 0.66 -21.32 7.12
C THR A 306 1.07 -22.48 8.04
N GLY A 307 2.24 -22.39 8.68
CA GLY A 307 2.70 -23.44 9.60
C GLY A 307 3.06 -24.76 8.90
N GLY A 308 3.56 -24.70 7.67
CA GLY A 308 4.10 -25.86 6.95
C GLY A 308 3.34 -26.26 5.69
N LYS A 309 2.23 -25.61 5.35
CA LYS A 309 1.40 -26.00 4.20
C LYS A 309 1.98 -25.55 2.86
N SER A 310 1.74 -26.34 1.83
CA SER A 310 2.05 -25.98 0.44
C SER A 310 0.90 -25.16 -0.15
N VAL A 311 1.23 -24.19 -1.02
CA VAL A 311 0.22 -23.36 -1.69
C VAL A 311 -0.67 -24.18 -2.60
N GLU A 312 -0.12 -25.22 -3.22
CA GLU A 312 -0.82 -26.15 -4.10
C GLU A 312 -1.91 -26.96 -3.40
N GLU A 313 -1.88 -27.07 -2.06
CA GLU A 313 -2.96 -27.70 -1.28
C GLU A 313 -4.27 -26.88 -1.36
N PHE A 314 -4.19 -25.60 -1.69
CA PHE A 314 -5.32 -24.65 -1.71
C PHE A 314 -5.73 -24.23 -3.12
N LEU A 315 -5.09 -24.79 -4.15
CA LEU A 315 -5.37 -24.44 -5.53
C LEU A 315 -6.09 -25.59 -6.24
N ASN A 316 -7.06 -25.25 -7.08
CA ASN A 316 -7.64 -26.19 -8.03
C ASN A 316 -6.56 -26.60 -9.04
N LYS A 317 -6.20 -27.89 -9.06
CA LYS A 317 -5.05 -28.37 -9.83
C LYS A 317 -5.29 -28.32 -11.34
N GLU A 318 -6.53 -28.59 -11.77
CA GLU A 318 -6.90 -28.53 -13.18
C GLU A 318 -6.83 -27.09 -13.68
N GLN A 319 -7.41 -26.15 -12.93
CA GLN A 319 -7.36 -24.72 -13.28
C GLN A 319 -5.93 -24.17 -13.25
N LEU A 320 -5.12 -24.56 -12.25
CA LEU A 320 -3.72 -24.16 -12.17
C LEU A 320 -2.95 -24.59 -13.43
N ASN A 321 -3.06 -25.86 -13.82
CA ASN A 321 -2.39 -26.38 -15.02
C ASN A 321 -2.86 -25.68 -16.29
N MET A 322 -4.17 -25.46 -16.42
CA MET A 322 -4.73 -24.71 -17.56
C MET A 322 -4.14 -23.30 -17.67
N PHE A 323 -4.03 -22.57 -16.56
CA PHE A 323 -3.48 -21.20 -16.58
C PHE A 323 -1.95 -21.16 -16.76
N LEU A 324 -1.22 -22.19 -16.32
CA LEU A 324 0.19 -22.35 -16.62
C LEU A 324 0.42 -22.62 -18.12
N GLU A 325 -0.34 -23.56 -18.70
CA GLU A 325 -0.27 -23.90 -20.13
C GLU A 325 -0.67 -22.73 -21.04
N ALA A 326 -1.66 -21.93 -20.62
CA ALA A 326 -2.09 -20.74 -21.32
C ALA A 326 -1.14 -19.54 -21.14
N GLY A 327 -0.08 -19.66 -20.32
CA GLY A 327 0.91 -18.60 -20.09
C GLY A 327 0.40 -17.43 -19.25
N PHE A 328 -0.65 -17.62 -18.46
CA PHE A 328 -1.14 -16.61 -17.51
C PHE A 328 -0.42 -16.68 -16.16
N LEU A 329 0.05 -17.85 -15.79
CA LEU A 329 0.85 -18.08 -14.59
C LEU A 329 2.20 -18.67 -14.97
N ILE A 330 3.18 -18.49 -14.09
CA ILE A 330 4.49 -19.12 -14.16
C ILE A 330 4.72 -19.86 -12.84
N ASP A 331 5.15 -21.12 -12.94
CA ASP A 331 5.69 -21.89 -11.83
C ASP A 331 7.22 -21.83 -11.87
N GLU A 332 7.78 -20.98 -11.02
CA GLU A 332 9.22 -20.83 -10.86
C GLU A 332 9.74 -21.98 -9.99
N GLN A 333 10.79 -22.65 -10.46
CA GLN A 333 11.47 -23.74 -9.73
C GLN A 333 12.61 -23.22 -8.83
N GLY A 334 12.84 -21.91 -8.81
CA GLY A 334 13.95 -21.28 -8.09
C GLY A 334 13.83 -19.76 -8.10
N LEU A 335 14.97 -19.07 -8.22
CA LEU A 335 14.99 -17.61 -8.30
C LEU A 335 14.21 -17.14 -9.54
N VAL A 336 13.41 -16.09 -9.37
CA VAL A 336 12.69 -15.45 -10.48
C VAL A 336 13.65 -14.89 -11.54
N ASP A 337 13.14 -14.70 -12.76
CA ASP A 337 13.89 -14.09 -13.85
C ASP A 337 14.41 -12.66 -13.54
N ASP A 338 15.40 -12.19 -14.31
CA ASP A 338 16.04 -10.89 -14.09
C ASP A 338 15.07 -9.71 -14.18
N ARG A 339 14.01 -9.82 -15.00
CA ARG A 339 12.98 -8.78 -15.10
C ARG A 339 12.16 -8.75 -13.81
N ALA A 340 11.86 -9.90 -13.22
CA ALA A 340 11.14 -9.97 -11.97
C ALA A 340 11.92 -9.44 -10.76
N GLN A 341 13.24 -9.59 -10.79
CA GLN A 341 14.11 -9.03 -9.77
C GLN A 341 14.09 -7.50 -9.72
N THR A 342 13.64 -6.79 -10.77
CA THR A 342 13.58 -5.32 -10.75
C THR A 342 12.43 -4.76 -9.92
N TYR A 343 11.36 -5.53 -9.70
CA TYR A 343 10.17 -5.10 -8.96
C TYR A 343 9.91 -5.89 -7.67
N ILE A 344 10.67 -6.94 -7.37
CA ILE A 344 10.65 -7.60 -6.07
C ILE A 344 11.72 -6.95 -5.17
N PRO A 345 11.38 -6.44 -3.97
CA PRO A 345 12.37 -5.95 -3.03
C PRO A 345 13.49 -6.97 -2.80
N HIS A 346 14.75 -6.55 -2.91
CA HIS A 346 15.91 -7.43 -2.79
C HIS A 346 15.90 -8.33 -1.55
N GLU A 347 15.44 -7.81 -0.41
CA GLU A 347 15.33 -8.57 0.84
C GLU A 347 14.35 -9.76 0.77
N LEU A 348 13.42 -9.75 -0.19
CA LEU A 348 12.43 -10.81 -0.40
C LEU A 348 12.81 -11.79 -1.50
N LEU A 349 13.84 -11.52 -2.31
CA LEU A 349 14.30 -12.42 -3.36
C LEU A 349 14.79 -13.77 -2.81
N SER A 350 15.31 -13.78 -1.58
CA SER A 350 15.72 -15.00 -0.89
C SER A 350 14.57 -16.00 -0.71
N GLN A 351 13.32 -15.53 -0.65
CA GLN A 351 12.13 -16.38 -0.49
C GLN A 351 11.91 -17.30 -1.71
N TRP A 352 12.45 -16.96 -2.88
CA TRP A 352 12.34 -17.77 -4.09
C TRP A 352 13.38 -18.88 -4.18
N LYS A 353 14.48 -18.76 -3.43
CA LYS A 353 15.58 -19.75 -3.49
C LYS A 353 15.17 -21.11 -2.95
N ASP A 354 14.22 -21.15 -2.02
CA ASP A 354 13.70 -22.38 -1.40
C ASP A 354 12.40 -22.82 -2.06
N GLY A 355 12.53 -23.54 -3.19
CA GLY A 355 11.42 -24.16 -3.91
C GLY A 355 10.64 -23.24 -4.86
N GLY A 356 11.12 -22.02 -5.11
CA GLY A 356 10.48 -21.09 -6.05
C GLY A 356 9.08 -20.66 -5.64
N GLY A 357 8.15 -20.58 -6.59
CA GLY A 357 6.82 -20.03 -6.36
C GLY A 357 5.94 -19.91 -7.59
N ILE A 358 4.70 -19.48 -7.36
CA ILE A 358 3.71 -19.23 -8.43
C ILE A 358 3.56 -17.73 -8.58
N ARG A 359 3.69 -17.20 -9.79
CA ARG A 359 3.46 -15.78 -10.08
C ARG A 359 2.70 -15.57 -11.38
N PRO A 360 1.97 -14.45 -11.51
CA PRO A 360 1.32 -14.11 -12.77
C PRO A 360 2.31 -13.59 -13.82
N THR A 361 1.96 -13.77 -15.09
CA THR A 361 2.52 -12.98 -16.20
C THR A 361 1.82 -11.62 -16.29
N GLU A 362 2.26 -10.73 -17.18
CA GLU A 362 1.52 -9.48 -17.46
C GLU A 362 0.09 -9.77 -17.92
N ALA A 363 -0.06 -10.69 -18.87
CA ALA A 363 -1.37 -11.12 -19.35
C ALA A 363 -2.22 -11.79 -18.25
N GLY A 364 -1.56 -12.42 -17.28
CA GLY A 364 -2.19 -12.99 -16.09
C GLY A 364 -2.68 -11.92 -15.13
N LEU A 365 -1.88 -10.88 -14.87
CA LEU A 365 -2.26 -9.77 -14.01
C LEU A 365 -3.46 -8.99 -14.57
N GLU A 366 -3.48 -8.74 -15.87
CA GLU A 366 -4.62 -8.10 -16.56
C GLU A 366 -5.94 -8.86 -16.35
N ARG A 367 -5.87 -10.18 -16.11
CA ARG A 367 -7.04 -11.06 -15.96
C ARG A 367 -7.12 -11.66 -14.56
N ILE A 368 -6.39 -11.12 -13.58
CA ILE A 368 -6.20 -11.82 -12.31
C ILE A 368 -7.51 -12.01 -11.55
N ASP A 369 -8.43 -11.05 -11.65
CA ASP A 369 -9.74 -11.13 -11.03
C ASP A 369 -10.66 -12.19 -11.66
N TYR A 370 -10.35 -12.64 -12.89
CA TYR A 370 -11.00 -13.78 -13.54
C TYR A 370 -10.32 -15.11 -13.19
N ILE A 371 -9.00 -15.09 -12.98
CA ILE A 371 -8.18 -16.28 -12.69
C ILE A 371 -8.39 -16.74 -11.23
N LEU A 372 -8.30 -15.81 -10.28
CA LEU A 372 -8.30 -16.12 -8.84
C LEU A 372 -9.53 -16.90 -8.37
N PRO A 373 -10.78 -16.53 -8.72
CA PRO A 373 -11.95 -17.30 -8.30
C PRO A 373 -11.86 -18.77 -8.72
N ARG A 374 -11.40 -19.05 -9.95
CA ARG A 374 -11.26 -20.43 -10.47
C ARG A 374 -10.14 -21.21 -9.80
N LEU A 375 -9.02 -20.54 -9.50
CA LEU A 375 -7.94 -21.16 -8.75
C LEU A 375 -8.37 -21.59 -7.34
N LEU A 376 -9.33 -20.87 -6.75
CA LEU A 376 -9.81 -21.11 -5.39
C LEU A 376 -11.10 -21.95 -5.34
N GLU A 377 -11.63 -22.38 -6.50
CA GLU A 377 -12.74 -23.33 -6.56
C GLU A 377 -12.31 -24.65 -5.91
N SER A 378 -13.16 -25.21 -5.06
CA SER A 378 -12.90 -26.52 -4.48
C SER A 378 -12.77 -27.56 -5.60
N ASN A 379 -11.76 -28.43 -5.50
CA ASN A 379 -11.59 -29.57 -6.42
C ASN A 379 -12.77 -30.55 -6.33
#